data_AF-A0A7S4FBW2-F1
#
_entry.id   AF-A0A7S4FBW2-F1
#
_cell.length_a   1.000
_cell.length_b   1.000
_cell.length_c   1.000
_cell.angle_alpha   90.00
_cell.angle_beta   90.00
_cell.angle_gamma   90.00
#
_symmetry.space_group_name_H-M   'P 1'
#
loop_
_entity.id
_entity.type
_entity.pdbx_description
1 polymer ?
#
loop_
_entity_poly.entity_id
_entity_poly.type
_entity_poly.pdbx_seq_one_letter_code
_entity_poly.pdbx_strand_id
1 'polypeptide(L)'
;VGPIAILHAIGVFCVIFIGSMITGLLAGVLCALLFKYLRLKEHHETQVIEAALCFAFPWAAYYSAEALELSGIVSILFCGIVMATYARSNLSSHGVELTRDLFECLAMIAETFVFNYLGMAVFTFPIFNG
;
A
#
# COMPACT_ATOMS: atom_id res chain seq x y z
N VAL A 1 22.39 -5.79 -26.76
CA VAL A 1 22.35 -4.98 -25.52
C VAL A 1 23.74 -5.05 -24.89
N GLY A 2 24.46 -3.93 -24.78
CA GLY A 2 25.83 -3.94 -24.25
C GLY A 2 25.87 -4.11 -22.72
N PRO A 3 26.95 -4.67 -22.14
CA PRO A 3 27.07 -4.90 -20.70
C PRO A 3 26.94 -3.61 -19.87
N ILE A 4 27.36 -2.48 -20.43
CA ILE A 4 27.28 -1.15 -19.81
C ILE A 4 25.82 -0.70 -19.63
N ALA A 5 24.94 -1.02 -20.58
CA ALA A 5 23.52 -0.67 -20.50
C ALA A 5 22.80 -1.47 -19.39
N ILE A 6 23.19 -2.74 -19.21
CA ILE A 6 22.65 -3.59 -18.15
C ILE A 6 23.09 -3.05 -16.79
N LEU A 7 24.37 -2.70 -16.63
CA LEU A 7 24.88 -2.15 -15.37
C LEU A 7 24.18 -0.82 -15.02
N HIS A 8 23.96 0.05 -16.00
CA HIS A 8 23.24 1.30 -15.80
C HIS A 8 21.78 1.06 -15.39
N ALA A 9 21.08 0.14 -16.05
CA ALA A 9 19.70 -0.21 -15.71
C ALA A 9 19.57 -0.75 -14.27
N ILE A 10 20.51 -1.60 -13.84
CA ILE A 10 20.57 -2.10 -12.46
C ILE A 10 20.77 -0.95 -11.48
N GLY A 11 21.70 -0.03 -11.78
CA GLY A 11 21.94 1.14 -10.94
C GLY A 11 20.70 2.01 -10.75
N VAL A 12 20.01 2.34 -11.85
CA VAL A 12 18.77 3.12 -11.83
C VAL A 12 17.67 2.39 -11.04
N PHE A 13 17.50 1.08 -11.28
CA PHE A 13 16.54 0.28 -10.54
C PHE A 13 16.82 0.29 -9.04
N CYS A 14 18.08 0.08 -8.62
CA CYS A 14 18.45 0.10 -7.21
C CYS A 14 18.19 1.46 -6.55
N VAL A 15 18.49 2.57 -7.24
CA VAL A 15 18.23 3.92 -6.72
C VAL A 15 16.74 4.16 -6.54
N ILE A 16 15.92 3.88 -7.56
CA ILE A 16 14.47 4.05 -7.50
C ILE A 16 13.89 3.15 -6.39
N PHE A 17 14.33 1.88 -6.33
CA PHE A 17 13.86 0.92 -5.35
C PHE A 17 14.19 1.37 -3.91
N ILE A 18 15.43 1.72 -3.63
CA ILE A 18 15.86 2.17 -2.29
C ILE A 18 15.20 3.50 -1.92
N GLY A 19 15.11 4.46 -2.86
CA GLY A 19 14.40 5.71 -2.63
C GLY A 19 12.94 5.47 -2.22
N SER A 20 12.24 4.60 -2.96
CA SER A 20 10.84 4.25 -2.70
C SER A 20 10.66 3.53 -1.35
N MET A 21 11.61 2.67 -0.96
CA MET A 21 11.61 2.03 0.36
C MET A 21 11.70 3.05 1.49
N ILE A 22 12.60 4.03 1.36
CA ILE A 22 12.80 5.06 2.38
C ILE A 22 11.55 5.94 2.51
N THR A 23 10.95 6.38 1.40
CA THR A 23 9.72 7.19 1.43
C THR A 23 8.57 6.44 2.10
N GLY A 24 8.40 5.16 1.77
CA GLY A 24 7.38 4.31 2.39
C GLY A 24 7.63 4.11 3.89
N LEU A 25 8.87 3.87 4.29
CA LEU A 25 9.27 3.73 5.69
C LEU A 25 8.99 5.00 6.50
N LEU A 26 9.40 6.16 5.98
CA LEU A 26 9.17 7.45 6.64
C LEU A 26 7.68 7.72 6.81
N ALA A 27 6.87 7.52 5.77
CA ALA A 27 5.43 7.71 5.84
C ALA A 27 4.76 6.76 6.86
N GLY A 28 5.16 5.49 6.89
CA GLY A 28 4.65 4.51 7.86
C GLY A 28 5.03 4.85 9.30
N VAL A 29 6.26 5.33 9.55
CA VAL A 29 6.70 5.78 10.88
C VAL A 29 5.94 7.05 11.29
N LEU A 30 5.76 8.01 10.39
CA LEU A 30 4.96 9.22 10.64
C LEU A 30 3.52 8.87 11.02
N CYS A 31 2.92 7.89 10.33
CA CYS A 31 1.59 7.37 10.65
C CYS A 31 1.54 6.78 12.08
N ALA A 32 2.50 5.91 12.43
CA ALA A 32 2.59 5.34 13.77
C ALA A 32 2.77 6.41 14.87
N LEU A 33 3.57 7.45 14.61
CA LEU A 33 3.75 8.58 15.51
C LEU A 33 2.47 9.40 15.65
N LEU A 34 1.74 9.62 14.56
CA LEU A 34 0.47 10.34 14.56
C LEU A 34 -0.58 9.61 15.40
N PHE A 35 -0.70 8.29 15.24
CA PHE A 35 -1.56 7.46 16.09
C PHE A 35 -1.19 7.56 17.57
N LYS A 36 0.12 7.60 17.88
CA LYS A 36 0.62 7.75 19.26
C LYS A 36 0.31 9.12 19.85
N TYR A 37 0.46 10.19 19.07
CA TYR A 37 0.23 11.57 19.51
C TYR A 37 -1.25 11.87 19.75
N LEU A 38 -2.12 11.39 18.87
CA LEU A 38 -3.57 11.63 18.97
C LEU A 38 -4.26 10.84 20.09
N ARG A 39 -3.54 9.93 20.79
CA ARG A 39 -4.09 9.04 21.84
C ARG A 39 -5.44 8.41 21.46
N LEU A 40 -5.60 8.02 20.19
CA LEU A 40 -6.87 7.53 19.64
C LEU A 40 -7.41 6.30 20.38
N LYS A 41 -6.53 5.58 21.09
CA LYS A 41 -6.86 4.46 21.98
C LYS A 41 -7.79 4.82 23.14
N GLU A 42 -7.82 6.08 23.60
CA GLU A 42 -8.63 6.48 24.78
C GLU A 42 -10.09 6.80 24.42
N HIS A 43 -10.41 7.05 23.15
CA HIS A 43 -11.77 7.38 22.70
C HIS A 43 -12.41 6.20 21.95
N HIS A 44 -13.59 5.76 22.39
CA HIS A 44 -14.27 4.62 21.78
C HIS A 44 -14.86 4.94 20.40
N GLU A 45 -15.10 6.22 20.10
CA GLU A 45 -15.72 6.71 18.86
C GLU A 45 -14.71 6.91 17.69
N THR A 46 -13.41 6.78 17.94
CA THR A 46 -12.37 7.07 16.93
C THR A 46 -12.00 5.88 16.04
N GLN A 47 -12.69 4.74 16.16
CA GLN A 47 -12.41 3.51 15.40
C GLN A 47 -12.47 3.71 13.88
N VAL A 48 -13.48 4.46 13.41
CA VAL A 48 -13.63 4.77 11.98
C VAL A 48 -12.49 5.67 11.49
N ILE A 49 -12.03 6.60 12.32
CA ILE A 49 -10.92 7.50 12.01
C ILE A 49 -9.60 6.70 11.96
N GLU A 50 -9.39 5.76 12.88
CA GLU A 50 -8.24 4.85 12.86
C GLU A 50 -8.18 4.07 11.54
N ALA A 51 -9.30 3.47 11.14
CA ALA A 51 -9.40 2.74 9.88
C ALA A 51 -9.21 3.64 8.64
N ALA A 52 -9.81 4.83 8.64
CA ALA A 52 -9.66 5.80 7.55
C ALA A 52 -8.21 6.27 7.39
N LEU A 53 -7.50 6.53 8.49
CA LEU A 53 -6.08 6.90 8.47
C LEU A 53 -5.20 5.73 8.01
N CYS A 54 -5.48 4.51 8.46
CA CYS A 54 -4.81 3.29 7.97
C CYS A 54 -4.95 3.10 6.47
N PHE A 55 -6.05 3.57 5.86
CA PHE A 55 -6.22 3.58 4.41
C PHE A 55 -5.54 4.79 3.76
N ALA A 56 -5.68 5.99 4.32
CA ALA A 56 -5.19 7.24 3.73
C ALA A 56 -3.65 7.36 3.66
N PHE A 57 -2.93 6.93 4.70
CA PHE A 57 -1.47 7.05 4.76
C PHE A 57 -0.72 6.26 3.67
N PRO A 58 -1.09 5.00 3.37
CA PRO A 58 -0.58 4.27 2.21
C PRO A 58 -0.74 5.05 0.90
N TRP A 59 -1.91 5.61 0.64
CA TRP A 59 -2.16 6.40 -0.56
C TRP A 59 -1.34 7.69 -0.58
N ALA A 60 -1.19 8.37 0.55
CA ALA A 60 -0.31 9.53 0.65
C ALA A 60 1.16 9.14 0.35
N ALA A 61 1.63 8.00 0.87
CA ALA A 61 2.96 7.47 0.58
C ALA A 61 3.15 7.15 -0.91
N TYR A 62 2.12 6.59 -1.55
CA TYR A 62 2.09 6.35 -2.99
C TYR A 62 2.26 7.65 -3.77
N TYR A 63 1.38 8.63 -3.56
CA TYR A 63 1.43 9.90 -4.29
C TYR A 63 2.71 10.68 -4.01
N SER A 64 3.25 10.63 -2.79
CA SER A 64 4.52 11.27 -2.45
C SER A 64 5.71 10.66 -3.21
N ALA A 65 5.72 9.35 -3.41
CA ALA A 65 6.78 8.68 -4.17
C ALA A 65 6.64 8.95 -5.67
N GLU A 66 5.42 8.92 -6.21
CA GLU A 66 5.17 9.31 -7.62
C GLU A 66 5.59 10.76 -7.89
N ALA A 67 5.35 11.68 -6.95
CA ALA A 67 5.78 13.07 -7.07
C ALA A 67 7.31 13.24 -7.07
N LEU A 68 8.05 12.25 -6.57
CA LEU A 68 9.51 12.19 -6.56
C LEU A 68 10.08 11.35 -7.71
N GLU A 69 9.25 10.94 -8.68
CA GLU A 69 9.62 10.03 -9.78
C GLU A 69 10.15 8.67 -9.27
N LEU A 70 9.72 8.27 -8.08
CA LEU A 70 10.00 6.98 -7.46
C LEU A 70 8.83 6.01 -7.69
N SER A 71 8.97 4.76 -7.24
CA SER A 71 7.90 3.77 -7.35
C SER A 71 6.87 3.94 -6.24
N GLY A 72 5.68 4.47 -6.58
CA GLY A 72 4.55 4.54 -5.67
C GLY A 72 4.16 3.19 -5.10
N ILE A 73 4.20 2.14 -5.93
CA ILE A 73 3.85 0.76 -5.55
C ILE A 73 4.81 0.20 -4.49
N VAL A 74 6.11 0.44 -4.62
CA VAL A 74 7.08 0.03 -3.61
C VAL A 74 6.87 0.85 -2.33
N SER A 75 6.67 2.16 -2.45
CA SER A 75 6.44 3.04 -1.29
C SER A 75 5.20 2.64 -0.48
N ILE A 76 4.06 2.39 -1.14
CA ILE A 76 2.81 2.00 -0.47
C ILE A 76 2.94 0.65 0.24
N LEU A 77 3.67 -0.30 -0.36
CA LEU A 77 3.94 -1.62 0.24
C LEU A 77 4.74 -1.48 1.54
N PHE A 78 5.86 -0.76 1.50
CA PHE A 78 6.71 -0.58 2.67
C PHE A 78 6.02 0.23 3.77
N CYS A 79 5.22 1.25 3.39
CA CYS A 79 4.36 1.97 4.32
C CYS A 79 3.40 1.00 5.04
N GLY A 80 2.72 0.12 4.30
CA GLY A 80 1.84 -0.92 4.84
C GLY A 80 2.52 -1.88 5.82
N ILE A 81 3.72 -2.38 5.49
CA ILE A 81 4.51 -3.27 6.35
C ILE A 81 4.85 -2.60 7.68
N VAL A 82 5.27 -1.33 7.63
CA VAL A 82 5.65 -0.55 8.81
C VAL A 82 4.43 -0.28 9.68
N MET A 83 3.30 0.09 9.08
CA MET A 83 2.05 0.29 9.83
C MET A 83 1.55 -1.02 10.47
N ALA A 84 1.62 -2.15 9.76
CA ALA A 84 1.22 -3.45 10.31
C ALA A 84 2.05 -3.84 11.55
N THR A 85 3.31 -3.40 11.61
CA THR A 85 4.23 -3.71 12.72
C THR A 85 4.11 -2.69 13.86
N TYR A 86 4.10 -1.39 13.56
CA TYR A 86 4.17 -0.32 14.56
C TYR A 86 2.81 0.27 14.89
N ALA A 87 1.99 0.57 13.88
CA ALA A 87 0.67 1.18 14.11
C ALA A 87 -0.28 0.18 14.79
N ARG A 88 -0.24 -1.11 14.43
CA ARG A 88 -1.15 -2.13 15.01
C ARG A 88 -1.08 -2.21 16.54
N SER A 89 0.08 -1.96 17.14
CA SER A 89 0.25 -1.93 18.60
C SER A 89 -0.39 -0.71 19.28
N ASN A 90 -0.58 0.36 18.50
CA ASN A 90 -1.09 1.65 18.97
C ASN A 90 -2.59 1.85 18.63
N LEU A 91 -3.19 0.97 17.83
CA LEU A 91 -4.63 0.98 17.53
C LEU A 91 -5.46 0.36 18.67
N SER A 92 -6.75 0.73 18.72
CA SER A 92 -7.74 0.07 19.58
C SER A 92 -8.11 -1.32 19.04
N SER A 93 -8.54 -2.25 19.91
CA SER A 93 -8.88 -3.62 19.50
C SER A 93 -9.96 -3.67 18.41
N HIS A 94 -11.00 -2.85 18.54
CA HIS A 94 -12.05 -2.72 17.50
C HIS A 94 -11.53 -2.01 16.23
N GLY A 95 -10.62 -1.04 16.36
CA GLY A 95 -10.01 -0.37 15.21
C GLY A 95 -9.16 -1.32 14.36
N VAL A 96 -8.46 -2.26 15.00
CA VAL A 96 -7.71 -3.33 14.31
C VAL A 96 -8.64 -4.27 13.56
N GLU A 97 -9.75 -4.67 14.17
CA GLU A 97 -10.77 -5.55 13.55
C GLU A 97 -11.43 -4.86 12.35
N LEU A 98 -11.92 -3.62 12.53
CA LEU A 98 -12.50 -2.83 11.44
C LEU A 98 -11.53 -2.62 10.27
N THR A 99 -10.27 -2.27 10.56
CA THR A 99 -9.26 -2.08 9.51
C THR A 99 -9.01 -3.38 8.76
N ARG A 100 -8.94 -4.51 9.47
CA ARG A 100 -8.76 -5.83 8.84
C ARG A 100 -9.93 -6.18 7.93
N ASP A 101 -11.16 -6.04 8.42
CA ASP A 101 -12.37 -6.35 7.64
C ASP A 101 -12.46 -5.49 6.38
N LEU A 102 -12.08 -4.21 6.48
CA LEU A 102 -12.00 -3.32 5.32
C LEU A 102 -10.97 -3.80 4.29
N PHE A 103 -9.77 -4.18 4.71
CA PHE A 103 -8.76 -4.70 3.78
C PHE A 103 -9.16 -6.04 3.17
N GLU A 104 -9.80 -6.94 3.92
CA GLU A 104 -10.33 -8.21 3.41
C GLU A 104 -11.46 -7.97 2.38
N CYS A 105 -12.38 -7.05 2.67
CA CYS A 105 -13.45 -6.65 1.74
C CYS A 105 -12.87 -6.06 0.45
N LEU A 106 -11.89 -5.15 0.55
CA LEU A 106 -11.21 -4.57 -0.61
C LEU A 106 -10.47 -5.63 -1.43
N ALA A 107 -9.81 -6.58 -0.78
CA ALA A 107 -9.14 -7.69 -1.47
C ALA A 107 -10.14 -8.57 -2.22
N MET A 108 -11.28 -8.92 -1.61
CA MET A 108 -12.34 -9.68 -2.25
C MET A 108 -12.91 -8.94 -3.48
N ILE A 109 -13.13 -7.63 -3.35
CA ILE A 109 -13.60 -6.79 -4.46
C ILE A 109 -12.56 -6.79 -5.59
N ALA A 110 -11.27 -6.58 -5.27
CA ALA A 110 -10.18 -6.58 -6.25
C ALA A 110 -10.05 -7.95 -6.96
N GLU A 111 -10.12 -9.05 -6.21
CA GLU A 111 -10.13 -10.41 -6.76
C GLU A 111 -11.31 -10.63 -7.72
N THR A 112 -12.51 -10.20 -7.32
CA THR A 112 -13.72 -10.27 -8.16
C THR A 112 -13.55 -9.49 -9.46
N PHE A 113 -12.93 -8.30 -9.42
CA PHE A 113 -12.65 -7.50 -10.61
C PHE A 113 -11.65 -8.19 -11.55
N VAL A 114 -10.56 -8.74 -11.01
CA VAL A 114 -9.55 -9.46 -11.81
C VAL A 114 -10.19 -10.71 -12.45
N PHE A 115 -10.97 -11.47 -11.70
CA PHE A 115 -11.67 -12.65 -12.21
C PHE A 115 -12.64 -12.30 -13.34
N ASN A 116 -13.48 -11.27 -13.13
CA ASN A 116 -14.42 -10.81 -14.15
C ASN A 116 -13.69 -10.33 -15.42
N TYR A 117 -12.59 -9.57 -15.26
CA TYR A 117 -11.78 -9.11 -16.39
C TYR A 117 -11.19 -10.27 -17.19
N LEU A 118 -10.57 -11.25 -16.52
CA LEU A 118 -10.04 -12.45 -17.16
C LEU A 118 -11.14 -13.26 -17.86
N GLY A 119 -12.31 -13.39 -17.23
CA GLY A 119 -13.47 -14.06 -17.83
C GLY A 119 -13.92 -13.40 -19.13
N MET A 120 -14.13 -12.07 -19.13
CA MET A 120 -14.48 -11.32 -20.33
C MET A 120 -13.41 -11.40 -21.42
N ALA A 121 -12.13 -11.37 -21.03
CA ALA A 121 -11.00 -11.47 -21.94
C ALA A 121 -11.01 -12.81 -22.71
N VAL A 122 -11.32 -13.92 -22.04
CA VAL A 122 -11.43 -15.25 -22.68
C VAL A 122 -12.51 -15.28 -23.76
N PHE A 123 -13.66 -14.64 -23.54
CA PHE A 123 -14.74 -14.59 -24.53
C PHE A 123 -14.50 -13.59 -25.66
N THR A 124 -13.66 -12.57 -25.42
CA THR A 124 -13.37 -11.50 -26.40
C THR A 124 -12.21 -11.87 -27.33
N PHE A 125 -11.22 -12.64 -26.87
CA PHE A 125 -10.09 -13.02 -27.70
C PHE A 125 -10.48 -14.13 -28.70
N PRO A 126 -10.35 -13.91 -30.02
CA PRO A 126 -10.79 -14.88 -31.05
C PRO A 126 -9.92 -16.14 -31.14
N ILE A 127 -8.97 -16.35 -30.22
CA ILE A 127 -8.01 -17.46 -30.24
C ILE A 127 -8.70 -18.81 -29.97
N PHE A 128 -9.90 -18.79 -29.40
CA PHE A 128 -10.74 -19.97 -29.14
C PHE A 128 -11.93 -20.12 -30.10
N ASN A 129 -12.11 -19.20 -31.07
CA ASN A 129 -13.18 -19.28 -32.07
C ASN A 129 -12.64 -19.78 -33.42
N GLY A 130 -11.97 -20.94 -33.37
CA GLY A 130 -11.53 -21.73 -34.52
C GLY A 130 -12.10 -23.13 -34.44
#